data_AF-A0A971XDC3-F1
#
_entry.id   AF-A0A971XDC3-F1
#
_cell.length_a   1.000
_cell.length_b   1.000
_cell.length_c   1.000
_cell.angle_alpha   90.00
_cell.angle_beta   90.00
_cell.angle_gamma   90.00
#
_symmetry.space_group_name_H-M   'P 1'
#
loop_
_entity.id
_entity.type
_entity.pdbx_description
1 polymer ?
#
loop_
_entity_poly.entity_id
_entity_poly.type
_entity_poly.pdbx_seq_one_letter_code
_entity_poly.pdbx_strand_id
1 'polypeptide(L)'
;MIIGNKVFLRNFRESDIPNMIRWFTIETEWMNWDAPWENEINSFNPEEYRKSALKRLNETDCVDRLKHRLQICINDENEKHIGWVSSYYIDEDYNFTDDEINITIGIAIPDLDSRNKGYATEAWILYINYLIENGNEDVYTE
;
A
#
# COMPACT_ATOMS: atom_id res chain seq x y z
N MET A 1 5.47 11.65 6.39
CA MET A 1 4.88 10.62 7.27
C MET A 1 3.55 11.18 7.73
N ILE A 2 2.49 10.37 7.74
CA ILE A 2 1.14 10.79 8.12
C ILE A 2 0.79 10.01 9.39
N ILE A 3 0.44 10.69 10.48
CA ILE A 3 0.36 10.09 11.81
C ILE A 3 -1.09 10.09 12.28
N GLY A 4 -1.60 8.92 12.67
CA GLY A 4 -2.87 8.75 13.39
C GLY A 4 -2.64 8.26 14.82
N ASN A 5 -3.73 7.87 15.49
CA ASN A 5 -3.67 7.44 16.89
C ASN A 5 -3.22 5.99 17.05
N LYS A 6 -3.64 5.09 16.16
CA LYS A 6 -3.33 3.66 16.17
C LYS A 6 -2.30 3.25 15.12
N VAL A 7 -2.22 3.97 14.00
CA VAL A 7 -1.27 3.70 12.91
C VAL A 7 -0.64 4.98 12.38
N PHE A 8 0.47 4.82 11.68
CA PHE A 8 1.04 5.86 10.83
C PHE A 8 1.38 5.32 9.45
N LEU A 9 1.37 6.21 8.46
CA LEU A 9 1.70 5.93 7.06
C LEU A 9 3.07 6.50 6.70
N ARG A 10 3.93 5.68 6.10
CA ARG A 10 5.27 6.09 5.69
C ARG A 10 5.70 5.51 4.36
N ASN A 11 6.75 6.08 3.78
CA ASN A 11 7.40 5.53 2.61
C ASN A 11 7.95 4.12 2.92
N PHE A 12 8.05 3.31 1.87
CA PHE A 12 8.71 2.01 1.90
C PHE A 12 10.18 2.15 2.32
N ARG A 13 10.71 1.16 3.05
CA ARG A 13 12.10 1.11 3.52
C ARG A 13 12.65 -0.30 3.31
N GLU A 14 13.98 -0.44 3.33
CA GLU A 14 14.62 -1.74 3.15
C GLU A 14 14.15 -2.81 4.15
N SER A 15 13.86 -2.40 5.40
CA SER A 15 13.34 -3.27 6.46
C SER A 15 11.97 -3.90 6.15
N ASP A 16 11.25 -3.39 5.15
CA ASP A 16 9.94 -3.92 4.75
C ASP A 16 10.03 -5.08 3.77
N ILE A 17 11.15 -5.19 3.05
CA ILE A 17 11.34 -6.22 2.01
C ILE A 17 11.07 -7.63 2.55
N PRO A 18 11.54 -8.04 3.75
CA PRO A 18 11.22 -9.35 4.30
C PRO A 18 9.72 -9.57 4.53
N ASN A 19 8.99 -8.55 5.00
CA ASN A 19 7.55 -8.65 5.20
C ASN A 19 6.83 -8.80 3.84
N MET A 20 7.22 -8.01 2.84
CA MET A 20 6.67 -8.13 1.50
C MET A 20 6.90 -9.52 0.92
N ILE A 21 8.12 -10.06 1.01
CA ILE A 21 8.41 -11.42 0.55
C ILE A 21 7.52 -12.44 1.29
N ARG A 22 7.38 -12.32 2.62
CA ARG A 22 6.53 -13.21 3.43
C ARG A 22 5.06 -13.16 2.96
N TRP A 23 4.51 -11.97 2.73
CA TRP A 23 3.12 -11.78 2.30
C TRP A 23 2.86 -12.27 0.87
N PHE A 24 3.88 -12.34 0.03
CA PHE A 24 3.77 -12.84 -1.35
C PHE A 24 4.18 -14.31 -1.52
N THR A 25 4.65 -14.99 -0.47
CA THR A 25 5.11 -16.39 -0.55
C THR A 25 4.52 -17.34 0.49
N ILE A 26 4.17 -16.82 1.68
CA ILE A 26 3.75 -17.64 2.83
C ILE A 26 2.34 -17.21 3.26
N GLU A 27 2.15 -15.93 3.53
CA GLU A 27 0.88 -15.35 4.01
C GLU A 27 0.07 -14.80 2.83
N THR A 28 -0.29 -15.64 1.86
CA THR A 28 -0.90 -15.22 0.58
C THR A 28 -2.43 -15.14 0.59
N GLU A 29 -3.08 -15.43 1.73
CA GLU A 29 -4.54 -15.48 1.82
C GLU A 29 -5.21 -14.15 1.42
N TRP A 30 -4.58 -13.01 1.70
CA TRP A 30 -5.08 -11.70 1.29
C TRP A 30 -5.26 -11.58 -0.23
N MET A 31 -4.44 -12.27 -1.03
CA MET A 31 -4.54 -12.24 -2.50
C MET A 31 -5.88 -12.79 -2.98
N ASN A 32 -6.52 -13.71 -2.26
CA ASN A 32 -7.82 -14.25 -2.67
C ASN A 32 -8.93 -13.19 -2.65
N TRP A 33 -8.73 -12.11 -1.90
CA TRP A 33 -9.69 -11.03 -1.76
C TRP A 33 -9.24 -9.80 -2.55
N ASP A 34 -7.99 -9.39 -2.38
CA ASP A 34 -7.50 -8.11 -2.91
C ASP A 34 -6.94 -8.23 -4.34
N ALA A 35 -6.48 -9.42 -4.75
CA ALA A 35 -5.87 -9.62 -6.07
C ALA A 35 -6.01 -11.07 -6.58
N PRO A 36 -7.24 -11.64 -6.65
CA PRO A 36 -7.43 -13.05 -6.96
C PRO A 36 -6.90 -13.46 -8.34
N TRP A 37 -6.87 -12.52 -9.29
CA TRP A 37 -6.31 -12.71 -10.62
C TRP A 37 -4.78 -12.91 -10.63
N GLU A 38 -4.06 -12.43 -9.60
CA GLU A 38 -2.61 -12.63 -9.51
C GLU A 38 -2.24 -14.07 -9.14
N ASN A 39 -3.13 -14.80 -8.44
CA ASN A 39 -2.88 -16.18 -8.04
C ASN A 39 -2.73 -17.15 -9.23
N GLU A 40 -3.39 -16.88 -10.35
CA GLU A 40 -3.34 -17.74 -11.54
C GLU A 40 -2.05 -17.55 -12.36
N ILE A 41 -1.34 -16.44 -12.12
CA ILE A 41 -0.18 -15.99 -12.91
C ILE A 41 1.13 -16.09 -12.11
N ASN A 42 1.07 -16.24 -10.79
CA ASN A 42 2.21 -15.91 -9.93
C ASN A 42 3.33 -16.97 -9.86
N SER A 43 4.49 -16.60 -10.40
CA SER A 43 5.81 -17.13 -10.05
C SER A 43 6.60 -16.08 -9.26
N PHE A 44 6.08 -15.63 -8.10
CA PHE A 44 6.78 -14.63 -7.30
C PHE A 44 8.21 -15.09 -6.96
N ASN A 45 9.21 -14.31 -7.36
CA ASN A 45 10.62 -14.61 -7.12
C ASN A 45 11.19 -13.65 -6.04
N PRO A 46 11.46 -14.15 -4.82
CA PRO A 46 11.96 -13.33 -3.71
C PRO A 46 13.25 -12.56 -4.01
N GLU A 47 14.17 -13.16 -4.76
CA GLU A 47 15.47 -12.54 -5.06
C GLU A 47 15.35 -11.42 -6.09
N GLU A 48 14.52 -11.63 -7.13
CA GLU A 48 14.21 -10.57 -8.11
C GLU A 48 13.42 -9.43 -7.47
N TYR A 49 12.46 -9.75 -6.58
CA TYR A 49 11.74 -8.75 -5.82
C TYR A 49 12.69 -7.93 -4.94
N ARG A 50 13.58 -8.58 -4.17
CA ARG A 50 14.58 -7.91 -3.34
C ARG A 50 15.45 -6.96 -4.16
N LYS A 51 15.98 -7.44 -5.29
CA LYS A 51 16.83 -6.63 -6.18
C LYS A 51 16.09 -5.41 -6.73
N SER A 52 14.85 -5.59 -7.19
CA SER A 52 14.03 -4.49 -7.74
C SER A 52 13.59 -3.50 -6.66
N ALA A 53 13.27 -3.96 -5.45
CA ALA A 53 12.92 -3.10 -4.32
C ALA A 53 14.10 -2.22 -3.88
N LEU A 54 15.30 -2.79 -3.75
CA LEU A 54 16.52 -2.03 -3.43
C LEU A 54 16.87 -1.02 -4.53
N LYS A 55 16.72 -1.41 -5.80
CA LYS A 55 16.92 -0.49 -6.92
C LYS A 55 15.97 0.71 -6.84
N ARG A 56 14.67 0.47 -6.63
CA ARG A 56 13.67 1.54 -6.46
C ARG A 56 14.00 2.47 -5.29
N LEU A 57 14.41 1.93 -4.15
CA LEU A 57 14.80 2.74 -2.99
C LEU A 57 15.97 3.70 -3.28
N ASN A 58 16.90 3.30 -4.15
CA ASN A 58 18.03 4.14 -4.56
C ASN A 58 17.66 5.16 -5.65
N GLU A 59 16.56 4.96 -6.36
CA GLU A 59 16.10 5.81 -7.47
C GLU A 59 15.01 6.82 -7.05
N THR A 60 14.43 6.65 -5.85
CA THR A 60 13.29 7.47 -5.42
C THR A 60 13.77 8.74 -4.72
N ASP A 61 13.89 9.84 -5.48
CA ASP A 61 14.35 11.14 -4.97
C ASP A 61 13.45 12.31 -5.44
N CYS A 62 12.12 12.11 -5.40
CA CYS A 62 11.17 13.20 -5.67
C CYS A 62 10.27 13.44 -4.45
N VAL A 63 10.53 14.53 -3.74
CA VAL A 63 9.78 14.96 -2.55
C VAL A 63 8.38 15.50 -2.92
N ASP A 64 8.19 15.94 -4.17
CA ASP A 64 7.00 16.68 -4.63
C ASP A 64 5.98 15.84 -5.42
N ARG A 65 6.16 14.52 -5.52
CA ARG A 65 5.16 13.65 -6.18
C ARG A 65 4.16 13.07 -5.19
N LEU A 66 2.92 12.96 -5.65
CA LEU A 66 1.86 12.25 -4.95
C LEU A 66 2.33 10.83 -4.60
N LYS A 67 2.10 10.42 -3.35
CA LYS A 67 2.54 9.13 -2.85
C LYS A 67 1.47 8.09 -3.10
N HIS A 68 1.61 7.41 -4.24
CA HIS A 68 0.71 6.34 -4.64
C HIS A 68 0.80 5.07 -3.78
N ARG A 69 1.81 4.94 -2.92
CA ARG A 69 1.89 3.80 -2.01
C ARG A 69 2.56 4.19 -0.70
N LEU A 70 1.92 3.85 0.41
CA LEU A 70 2.45 4.05 1.76
C LEU A 70 2.29 2.77 2.59
N GLN A 71 3.29 2.49 3.41
CA GLN A 71 3.28 1.38 4.34
C GLN A 71 2.54 1.78 5.62
N ILE A 72 1.77 0.84 6.16
CA ILE A 72 0.99 0.99 7.39
C ILE A 72 1.78 0.38 8.54
N CYS A 73 2.12 1.18 9.53
CA CYS A 73 2.77 0.73 10.76
C CYS A 73 1.87 1.00 11.96
N ILE A 74 1.86 0.10 12.95
CA ILE A 74 1.21 0.35 14.24
C ILE A 74 1.92 1.51 14.94
N ASN A 75 1.17 2.43 15.52
CA ASN A 75 1.69 3.55 16.30
C ASN A 75 1.90 3.12 17.77
N ASP A 76 2.90 2.27 18.00
CA ASP A 76 3.36 1.82 19.31
C ASP A 76 4.90 1.76 19.35
N GLU A 77 5.51 1.32 20.45
CA GLU A 77 6.97 1.24 20.55
C GLU A 77 7.64 0.28 19.55
N ASN A 78 6.89 -0.65 18.96
CA ASN A 78 7.42 -1.67 18.04
C ASN A 78 7.31 -1.22 16.58
N GLU A 79 6.47 -0.23 16.28
CA GLU A 79 6.23 0.30 14.93
C GLU A 79 5.97 -0.79 13.87
N LYS A 80 5.30 -1.89 14.26
CA LYS A 80 5.16 -3.10 13.43
C LYS A 80 4.54 -2.74 12.08
N HIS A 81 5.22 -3.10 10.99
CA HIS A 81 4.70 -2.98 9.63
C HIS A 81 3.68 -4.09 9.36
N ILE A 82 2.45 -3.71 8.98
CA ILE A 82 1.30 -4.62 8.92
C ILE A 82 0.58 -4.66 7.57
N GLY A 83 0.93 -3.76 6.64
CA GLY A 83 0.30 -3.70 5.33
C GLY A 83 0.59 -2.39 4.59
N TRP A 84 -0.20 -2.09 3.56
CA TRP A 84 -0.04 -0.87 2.78
C TRP A 84 -1.38 -0.31 2.33
N VAL A 85 -1.38 1.00 2.05
CA VAL A 85 -2.37 1.66 1.20
C VAL A 85 -1.73 1.96 -0.16
N SER A 86 -2.53 1.94 -1.20
CA SER A 86 -2.12 2.31 -2.55
C SER A 86 -3.19 3.09 -3.28
N SER A 87 -2.78 3.83 -4.31
CA SER A 87 -3.67 4.44 -5.29
C SER A 87 -3.20 4.20 -6.72
N TYR A 88 -4.16 4.25 -7.64
CA TYR A 88 -3.97 4.19 -9.08
C TYR A 88 -5.06 5.03 -9.75
N TYR A 89 -4.87 5.36 -11.03
CA TYR A 89 -5.87 6.15 -11.77
C TYR A 89 -6.82 5.25 -12.56
N ILE A 90 -8.06 5.72 -12.70
CA ILE A 90 -9.10 5.10 -13.51
C ILE A 90 -9.74 6.13 -14.46
N ASP A 91 -10.23 5.65 -15.60
CA ASP A 91 -11.01 6.45 -16.54
C ASP A 91 -12.48 6.59 -16.11
N GLU A 92 -13.29 7.27 -16.93
CA GLU A 92 -14.73 7.44 -16.68
C GLU A 92 -15.53 6.14 -16.76
N ASP A 93 -14.98 5.11 -17.41
CA ASP A 93 -15.56 3.77 -17.53
C ASP A 93 -15.02 2.81 -16.43
N TYR A 94 -14.32 3.36 -15.43
CA TYR A 94 -13.72 2.64 -14.30
C TYR A 94 -12.61 1.64 -14.65
N ASN A 95 -11.96 1.81 -15.80
CA ASN A 95 -10.79 1.01 -16.17
C ASN A 95 -9.50 1.66 -15.70
N PHE A 96 -8.51 0.85 -15.35
CA PHE A 96 -7.15 1.33 -15.05
C PHE A 96 -6.60 2.16 -16.21
N THR A 97 -6.02 3.31 -15.89
CA THR A 97 -5.33 4.18 -16.85
C THR A 97 -4.12 4.85 -16.20
N ASP A 98 -3.19 5.32 -17.03
CA ASP A 98 -2.10 6.21 -16.61
C ASP A 98 -2.52 7.71 -16.70
N ASP A 99 -3.69 7.98 -17.28
CA ASP A 99 -4.25 9.34 -17.34
C ASP A 99 -4.75 9.75 -15.95
N GLU A 100 -4.26 10.89 -15.42
CA GLU A 100 -4.57 11.40 -14.07
C GLU A 100 -6.01 11.94 -13.94
N ILE A 101 -7.02 11.10 -14.21
CA ILE A 101 -8.44 11.49 -14.27
C ILE A 101 -9.10 11.30 -12.91
N ASN A 102 -9.36 10.05 -12.51
CA ASN A 102 -9.99 9.70 -11.25
C ASN A 102 -9.03 8.86 -10.41
N ILE A 103 -8.84 9.19 -9.13
CA ILE A 103 -7.97 8.42 -8.25
C ILE A 103 -8.76 7.38 -7.47
N THR A 104 -8.31 6.13 -7.55
CA THR A 104 -8.84 5.01 -6.77
C THR A 104 -7.85 4.61 -5.70
N ILE A 105 -8.34 4.17 -4.54
CA ILE A 105 -7.52 3.65 -3.45
C ILE A 105 -7.81 2.18 -3.12
N GLY A 106 -6.77 1.50 -2.65
CA GLY A 106 -6.81 0.14 -2.12
C GLY A 106 -6.00 0.01 -0.83
N ILE A 107 -6.31 -1.00 -0.03
CA ILE A 107 -5.64 -1.30 1.25
C ILE A 107 -5.51 -2.79 1.40
N ALA A 108 -4.36 -3.23 1.89
CA ALA A 108 -4.16 -4.61 2.32
C ALA A 108 -3.60 -4.61 3.74
N ILE A 109 -4.12 -5.50 4.59
CA ILE A 109 -3.53 -5.87 5.89
C ILE A 109 -3.24 -7.38 5.88
N PRO A 110 -2.13 -7.82 5.26
CA PRO A 110 -1.79 -9.24 5.20
C PRO A 110 -1.46 -9.82 6.58
N ASP A 111 -0.96 -9.00 7.51
CA ASP A 111 -0.64 -9.44 8.87
C ASP A 111 -1.91 -9.81 9.65
N LEU A 112 -2.17 -11.12 9.74
CA LEU A 112 -3.40 -11.68 10.33
C LEU A 112 -3.62 -11.21 11.78
N ASP A 113 -2.56 -11.16 12.58
CA ASP A 113 -2.60 -10.74 13.98
C ASP A 113 -3.01 -9.26 14.15
N SER A 114 -2.96 -8.47 13.08
CA SER A 114 -3.29 -7.04 13.10
C SER A 114 -4.70 -6.74 12.58
N ARG A 115 -5.45 -7.72 12.07
CA ARG A 115 -6.82 -7.55 11.60
C ARG A 115 -7.80 -7.33 12.76
N ASN A 116 -9.00 -6.80 12.47
CA ASN A 116 -10.09 -6.54 13.44
C ASN A 116 -9.74 -5.59 14.61
N LYS A 117 -8.68 -4.78 14.49
CA LYS A 117 -8.25 -3.80 15.52
C LYS A 117 -8.56 -2.33 15.16
N GLY A 118 -9.16 -2.10 13.99
CA GLY A 118 -9.47 -0.77 13.45
C GLY A 118 -8.27 -0.06 12.80
N TYR A 119 -7.16 -0.75 12.59
CA TYR A 119 -5.97 -0.21 11.91
C TYR A 119 -6.26 0.15 10.45
N ALA A 120 -6.97 -0.72 9.73
CA ALA A 120 -7.37 -0.45 8.34
C ALA A 120 -8.23 0.81 8.23
N THR A 121 -9.24 0.94 9.09
CA THR A 121 -10.14 2.11 9.12
C THR A 121 -9.38 3.42 9.32
N GLU A 122 -8.43 3.45 10.26
CA GLU A 122 -7.65 4.68 10.48
C GLU A 122 -6.66 4.94 9.35
N ALA A 123 -5.97 3.90 8.84
CA ALA A 123 -5.10 4.03 7.68
C ALA A 123 -5.84 4.59 6.45
N TRP A 124 -7.07 4.13 6.23
CA TRP A 124 -7.94 4.58 5.14
C TRP A 124 -8.26 6.07 5.26
N ILE A 125 -8.70 6.51 6.44
CA ILE A 125 -9.01 7.93 6.71
C ILE A 125 -7.77 8.81 6.52
N LEU A 126 -6.61 8.39 7.06
CA LEU A 126 -5.37 9.13 6.90
C LEU A 126 -4.96 9.27 5.43
N TYR A 127 -5.16 8.21 4.63
CA TYR A 127 -4.77 8.25 3.22
C TYR A 127 -5.73 9.08 2.37
N ILE A 128 -7.05 8.98 2.59
CA ILE A 128 -8.04 9.85 1.93
C ILE A 128 -7.74 11.32 2.22
N ASN A 129 -7.53 11.69 3.50
CA ASN A 129 -7.21 13.07 3.86
C ASN A 129 -5.94 13.55 3.17
N TYR A 130 -4.91 12.71 3.10
CA TYR A 130 -3.70 13.03 2.35
C TYR A 130 -3.96 13.28 0.86
N LEU A 131 -4.79 12.48 0.19
CA LEU A 131 -5.13 12.69 -1.21
C LEU A 131 -5.90 14.01 -1.42
N ILE A 132 -6.87 14.31 -0.56
CA ILE A 132 -7.65 15.56 -0.59
C ILE A 132 -6.74 16.78 -0.35
N GLU A 133 -5.84 16.71 0.62
CA GLU A 133 -4.84 17.76 0.89
C GLU A 133 -3.88 17.99 -0.29
N ASN A 134 -3.73 16.99 -1.16
CA ASN A 134 -2.94 17.08 -2.40
C ASN A 134 -3.79 17.38 -3.65
N GLY A 135 -5.04 17.84 -3.47
CA GLY A 135 -5.87 18.38 -4.53
C GLY A 135 -6.80 17.38 -5.24
N ASN A 136 -6.93 16.15 -4.72
CA ASN A 136 -7.89 15.19 -5.26
C ASN A 136 -9.27 15.44 -4.64
N GLU A 137 -10.24 15.90 -5.43
CA GLU A 137 -11.59 16.24 -4.93
C GLU A 137 -12.43 14.98 -4.66
N ASP A 138 -12.35 14.00 -5.57
CA ASP A 138 -13.06 12.73 -5.47
C ASP A 138 -12.05 11.58 -5.31
N VAL A 139 -12.37 10.64 -4.43
CA VAL A 139 -11.57 9.43 -4.18
C VAL A 139 -12.47 8.20 -4.32
N TYR A 140 -12.11 7.32 -5.24
CA TYR A 140 -12.86 6.11 -5.57
C TYR A 140 -12.28 4.88 -4.88
N THR A 141 -13.07 3.81 -4.79
CA THR A 141 -12.65 2.51 -4.27
C THR A 141 -13.56 1.40 -4.81
N GLU A 142 -13.07 0.17 -4.78
CA GLU A 142 -13.80 -1.05 -5.18
C GLU A 142 -14.53 -1.69 -3.98
#